data_AF-A0A7M3WU36-F1
#
_entry.id   AF-A0A7M3WU36-F1
#
_cell.length_a   1.000
_cell.length_b   1.000
_cell.length_c   1.000
_cell.angle_alpha   90.00
_cell.angle_beta   90.00
_cell.angle_gamma   90.00
#
_symmetry.space_group_name_H-M   'P 1'
#
loop_
_entity.id
_entity.type
_entity.pdbx_description
1 polymer ?
#
loop_
_entity_poly.entity_id
_entity_poly.type
_entity_poly.pdbx_seq_one_letter_code
_entity_poly.pdbx_strand_id
1 'polypeptide(L)' 'PGYEMPGCFDSLLAKLLTWGHDREDAVRRMRTALDETVITGVEHLIPLHRRIMDEEDFIARDITIRYIEEHPDLLG' A
#
# COMPACT_ATOMS: atom_id res chain seq x y z
N PRO A 1 -3.36 -22.52 -0.43
CA PRO A 1 -4.39 -22.32 0.62
C PRO A 1 -4.00 -23.08 1.90
N GLY A 2 -4.10 -22.45 3.07
CA GLY A 2 -3.78 -23.10 4.36
C GLY A 2 -2.42 -22.76 4.97
N TYR A 3 -1.84 -21.61 4.64
CA TYR A 3 -0.71 -21.08 5.42
C TYR A 3 -1.25 -20.43 6.69
N GLU A 4 -0.86 -20.96 7.84
CA GLU A 4 -1.14 -20.35 9.14
C GLU A 4 0.08 -19.55 9.57
N MET A 5 -0.11 -18.27 9.80
CA MET A 5 0.98 -17.36 10.14
C MET A 5 1.50 -17.65 11.55
N PRO A 6 2.78 -18.00 11.73
CA PRO A 6 3.31 -18.22 13.07
C PRO A 6 3.43 -16.88 13.81
N GLY A 7 2.88 -16.79 15.03
CA GLY A 7 2.89 -15.55 15.82
C GLY A 7 4.26 -15.06 16.29
N CYS A 8 5.34 -15.78 15.97
CA CYS A 8 6.72 -15.42 16.29
C CYS A 8 7.47 -14.69 15.17
N PHE A 9 6.87 -14.52 13.98
CA PHE A 9 7.46 -13.79 12.86
C PHE A 9 6.68 -12.50 12.56
N ASP A 10 7.25 -11.66 11.70
CA ASP A 10 6.60 -10.44 11.23
C ASP A 10 5.39 -10.76 10.35
N SER A 11 4.40 -9.85 10.31
CA SER A 11 3.14 -10.03 9.57
C SER A 11 3.26 -9.84 8.05
N LEU A 12 4.47 -9.90 7.48
CA LEU A 12 4.71 -9.66 6.06
C LEU A 12 4.23 -10.84 5.21
N LEU A 13 3.23 -10.58 4.35
CA LEU A 13 2.71 -11.58 3.41
C LEU A 13 3.47 -11.57 2.07
N ALA A 14 3.68 -10.38 1.50
CA ALA A 14 4.30 -10.21 0.19
C ALA A 14 4.83 -8.77 0.00
N LYS A 15 5.68 -8.59 -0.99
CA LYS A 15 6.11 -7.26 -1.48
C LYS A 15 5.55 -7.07 -2.88
N LEU A 16 4.73 -6.03 -3.06
CA LEU A 16 4.21 -5.65 -4.37
C LEU A 16 5.04 -4.49 -4.92
N LEU A 17 5.60 -4.67 -6.12
CA LEU A 17 6.43 -3.66 -6.77
C LEU A 17 5.87 -3.38 -8.16
N THR A 18 5.82 -2.11 -8.54
CA THR A 18 5.53 -1.69 -9.92
C THR A 18 6.64 -0.81 -10.43
N TRP A 19 6.80 -0.82 -11.74
CA TRP A 19 7.74 0.03 -12.44
C TRP A 19 7.01 0.76 -13.57
N GLY A 20 7.45 1.97 -13.88
CA GLY A 20 6.96 2.75 -15.00
C GLY A 20 8.04 3.62 -15.59
N HIS A 21 7.77 4.16 -16.77
CA HIS A 21 8.70 5.05 -17.46
C HIS A 21 8.96 6.33 -16.63
N ASP A 22 7.96 6.75 -15.86
CA ASP A 22 8.04 7.82 -14.87
C ASP A 22 7.25 7.46 -13.61
N ARG A 23 7.26 8.36 -12.62
CA ARG A 23 6.59 8.16 -11.34
C ARG A 23 5.07 8.07 -11.50
N GLU A 24 4.47 8.88 -12.35
CA GLU A 24 3.02 8.91 -12.52
C GLU A 24 2.53 7.57 -13.08
N ASP A 25 3.24 7.05 -14.08
CA ASP A 25 2.99 5.75 -14.68
C ASP A 25 3.21 4.60 -13.68
N ALA A 26 4.24 4.68 -12.84
CA ALA A 26 4.48 3.70 -11.77
C ALA A 26 3.37 3.71 -10.69
N VAL A 27 2.91 4.91 -10.26
CA VAL A 27 1.81 5.08 -9.30
C VAL A 27 0.50 4.55 -9.90
N ARG A 28 0.20 4.89 -11.16
CA ARG A 28 -0.98 4.38 -11.87
C ARG A 28 -0.98 2.85 -11.94
N ARG A 29 0.16 2.24 -12.27
CA ARG A 29 0.29 0.76 -12.24
C ARG A 29 0.13 0.20 -10.83
N MET A 30 0.62 0.88 -9.80
CA MET A 30 0.44 0.44 -8.42
C MET A 30 -1.03 0.46 -8.01
N ARG A 31 -1.80 1.48 -8.42
CA ARG A 31 -3.26 1.53 -8.19
C ARG A 31 -3.96 0.31 -8.75
N THR A 32 -3.71 -0.02 -10.03
CA THR A 32 -4.27 -1.22 -10.67
C THR A 32 -3.81 -2.50 -9.98
N ALA A 33 -2.52 -2.62 -9.66
CA ALA A 33 -1.99 -3.81 -9.01
C ALA A 33 -2.60 -4.04 -7.62
N LEU A 34 -2.84 -2.96 -6.85
CA LEU A 34 -3.53 -3.04 -5.56
C LEU A 34 -5.01 -3.41 -5.73
N ASP A 35 -5.71 -2.85 -6.73
CA ASP A 35 -7.12 -3.14 -7.02
C ASP A 35 -7.34 -4.60 -7.49
N GLU A 36 -6.36 -5.18 -8.20
CA GLU A 36 -6.40 -6.57 -8.67
C GLU A 36 -5.88 -7.58 -7.63
N THR A 37 -5.19 -7.11 -6.58
CA THR A 37 -4.66 -8.01 -5.55
C THR A 37 -5.76 -8.45 -4.60
N VAL A 38 -6.02 -9.76 -4.58
CA VAL A 38 -7.00 -10.38 -3.68
C VAL A 38 -6.30 -11.16 -2.58
N ILE A 39 -6.45 -10.69 -1.34
CA ILE A 39 -6.04 -11.42 -0.12
C ILE A 39 -7.29 -11.68 0.70
N THR A 40 -7.47 -12.92 1.14
CA THR A 40 -8.63 -13.33 1.94
C THR A 40 -8.19 -14.04 3.21
N GLY A 41 -9.04 -13.98 4.25
CA GLY A 41 -8.83 -14.70 5.51
C GLY A 41 -7.96 -13.97 6.54
N VAL A 42 -7.41 -12.80 6.22
CA VAL A 42 -6.64 -11.94 7.13
C VAL A 42 -6.91 -10.47 6.84
N GLU A 43 -6.82 -9.62 7.85
CA GLU A 43 -6.73 -8.18 7.65
C GLU A 43 -5.39 -7.82 6.99
N HIS A 44 -5.40 -6.80 6.14
CA HIS A 44 -4.24 -6.42 5.36
C HIS A 44 -4.22 -4.93 5.04
N LEU A 45 -3.04 -4.39 4.71
CA LEU A 45 -2.81 -2.96 4.49
C LEU A 45 -3.11 -2.47 3.07
N ILE A 46 -3.64 -3.31 2.17
CA ILE A 46 -4.01 -2.89 0.80
C ILE A 46 -4.90 -1.62 0.80
N PRO A 47 -5.95 -1.49 1.63
CA PRO A 47 -6.77 -0.27 1.66
C PRO A 47 -6.01 0.99 2.05
N LEU A 48 -5.04 0.89 2.98
CA LEU A 48 -4.17 2.02 3.34
C LEU A 48 -3.28 2.39 2.16
N HIS A 49 -2.59 1.42 1.55
CA HIS A 49 -1.72 1.69 0.40
C HIS A 49 -2.50 2.27 -0.79
N ARG A 50 -3.74 1.82 -1.01
CA ARG A 50 -4.59 2.34 -2.07
C ARG A 50 -4.97 3.80 -1.85
N ARG A 51 -5.32 4.16 -0.61
CA ARG A 51 -5.58 5.56 -0.20
C ARG A 51 -4.33 6.43 -0.37
N ILE A 52 -3.16 5.96 0.05
CA ILE A 52 -1.88 6.67 -0.17
C ILE A 52 -1.63 6.92 -1.66
N MET A 53 -1.95 5.95 -2.54
CA MET A 53 -1.76 6.15 -3.98
C MET A 53 -2.63 7.29 -4.54
N ASP A 54 -3.77 7.61 -3.91
CA ASP A 54 -4.70 8.68 -4.30
C ASP A 54 -4.47 10.01 -3.57
N GLU A 55 -3.58 10.04 -2.59
CA GLU A 55 -3.36 11.20 -1.72
C GLU A 55 -2.48 12.27 -2.41
N GLU A 56 -2.85 13.54 -2.24
CA GLU A 56 -2.28 14.68 -2.97
C GLU A 56 -0.80 14.89 -2.66
N ASP A 57 -0.41 14.88 -1.39
CA ASP A 57 0.97 15.08 -0.95
C ASP A 57 1.88 13.94 -1.42
N PHE A 58 1.39 12.69 -1.40
CA PHE A 58 2.11 11.55 -1.96
C PHE A 58 2.33 11.69 -3.47
N ILE A 59 1.32 12.14 -4.22
CA ILE A 59 1.42 12.38 -5.67
C ILE A 59 2.40 13.52 -5.95
N ALA A 60 2.31 14.61 -5.18
CA ALA A 60 3.14 15.81 -5.26
C ALA A 60 4.59 15.59 -4.79
N ARG A 61 4.86 14.46 -4.10
CA ARG A 61 6.15 14.11 -3.48
C ARG A 61 6.47 14.94 -2.24
N ASP A 62 5.46 15.54 -1.62
CA ASP A 62 5.60 16.30 -0.38
C ASP A 62 5.41 15.37 0.83
N ILE A 63 6.37 14.46 1.04
CA ILE A 63 6.29 13.47 2.11
C ILE A 63 7.41 13.65 3.13
N THR A 64 7.05 13.49 4.41
CA THR A 64 7.98 13.55 5.54
C THR A 64 8.06 12.20 6.25
N ILE A 65 8.99 12.06 7.21
CA ILE A 65 9.03 10.89 8.09
C ILE A 65 7.79 10.79 9.01
N ARG A 66 7.01 11.87 9.13
CA ARG A 66 5.77 11.94 9.91
C ARG A 66 4.52 11.89 9.03
N TYR A 67 4.67 11.64 7.72
CA TYR A 67 3.57 11.69 6.75
C TYR A 67 2.28 10.99 7.23
N ILE A 68 2.37 9.76 7.74
CA ILE A 68 1.19 9.02 8.22
C ILE A 68 0.57 9.66 9.48
N GLU A 69 1.38 10.21 10.38
CA GLU A 69 0.90 10.93 11.58
C GLU A 69 0.22 12.26 11.20
N GLU A 70 0.72 12.91 10.14
CA GLU A 70 0.20 14.16 9.58
C GLU A 70 -1.08 13.94 8.74
N HIS A 71 -1.36 12.70 8.33
CA HIS A 71 -2.53 12.32 7.52
C HIS A 71 -3.38 11.22 8.19
N PRO A 72 -3.97 11.48 9.37
CA PRO A 72 -4.73 10.48 10.12
C PRO A 72 -5.94 9.93 9.36
N ASP A 73 -6.53 10.72 8.45
CA ASP A 73 -7.67 10.32 7.61
C ASP A 73 -7.35 9.13 6.68
N LEU A 74 -6.06 8.87 6.40
CA LEU A 74 -5.63 7.71 5.62
C LEU A 74 -5.76 6.39 6.39
N LEU A 75 -5.89 6.42 7.71
CA LEU A 75 -6.04 5.20 8.52
C LEU A 75 -7.49 4.73 8.56
N GLY A 76 -8.46 5.65 8.41
CA GLY A 76 -9.90 5.37 8.37
C GLY A 76 -10.58 5.55 9.72
#